data_AF-A0A0D7CP72-F1
#
_entry.id   AF-A0A0D7CP72-F1
#
_cell.length_a   1.000
_cell.length_b   1.000
_cell.length_c   1.000
_cell.angle_alpha   90.00
_cell.angle_beta   90.00
_cell.angle_gamma   90.00
#
_symmetry.space_group_name_H-M   'P 1'
#
loop_
_entity.id
_entity.type
_entity.pdbx_description
1 polymer ?
#
loop_
_entity_poly.entity_id
_entity_poly.type
_entity_poly.pdbx_seq_one_letter_code
_entity_poly.pdbx_strand_id
1 'polypeptide(L)' 'MREAARTAAEASFERISLNVEPTNPARALYQEEGFTTVKSRPDDQSMVKFLSVRPRGEGLGKP' A
#
# COMPACT_ATOMS: atom_id res chain seq x y z
N MET A 1 9.59 5.42 1.36
CA MET A 1 8.34 4.70 1.02
C MET A 1 8.42 3.94 -0.30
N ARG A 2 8.86 4.55 -1.41
CA ARG A 2 8.96 3.88 -2.72
C ARG A 2 9.83 2.60 -2.72
N GLU A 3 10.96 2.63 -2.03
CA GLU A 3 11.85 1.47 -1.88
C GLU A 3 11.16 0.31 -1.13
N ALA A 4 10.57 0.58 0.04
CA ALA A 4 9.83 -0.44 0.80
C ALA A 4 8.68 -1.06 -0.01
N ALA A 5 7.94 -0.25 -0.78
CA ALA A 5 6.88 -0.74 -1.66
C ALA A 5 7.42 -1.65 -2.78
N ARG A 6 8.55 -1.27 -3.38
CA ARG A 6 9.23 -2.08 -4.40
C ARG A 6 9.73 -3.41 -3.83
N THR A 7 10.48 -3.39 -2.74
CA THR A 7 10.98 -4.60 -2.09
C THR A 7 9.83 -5.52 -1.68
N ALA A 8 8.75 -4.96 -1.14
CA ALA A 8 7.61 -5.76 -0.75
C ALA A 8 6.88 -6.38 -1.96
N ALA A 9 6.77 -5.65 -3.08
CA ALA A 9 6.22 -6.17 -4.31
C ALA A 9 7.11 -7.26 -4.95
N GLU A 10 8.43 -7.07 -4.97
CA GLU A 10 9.41 -8.08 -5.42
C GLU A 10 9.35 -9.36 -4.56
N ALA A 11 9.07 -9.22 -3.27
CA ALA A 11 8.83 -10.33 -2.35
C ALA A 11 7.40 -10.91 -2.43
N SER A 12 6.58 -10.49 -3.40
CA SER A 12 5.20 -10.95 -3.60
C SER A 12 4.24 -10.70 -2.43
N PHE A 13 4.50 -9.68 -1.60
CA PHE A 13 3.52 -9.24 -0.61
C PHE A 13 2.34 -8.55 -1.31
N GLU A 14 1.14 -8.78 -0.81
CA GLU A 14 -0.09 -8.21 -1.39
C GLU A 14 -0.30 -6.74 -0.99
N ARG A 15 0.21 -6.34 0.18
CA ARG A 15 -0.08 -5.04 0.78
C ARG A 15 0.97 -4.61 1.83
N ILE A 16 1.03 -3.32 2.08
CA ILE A 16 1.70 -2.71 3.24
C ILE A 16 0.63 -2.12 4.15
N SER A 17 0.76 -2.36 5.46
CA SER A 17 -0.09 -1.77 6.49
C SER A 17 0.71 -0.92 7.46
N LEU A 18 0.13 0.18 7.93
CA LEU A 18 0.69 1.03 8.98
C LEU A 18 -0.41 1.55 9.89
N ASN A 19 -0.02 2.02 11.08
CA ASN A 19 -0.90 2.75 11.99
C ASN A 19 -0.38 4.18 12.11
N VAL A 20 -1.28 5.16 12.17
CA VAL A 20 -0.95 6.57 12.33
C VAL A 20 -1.94 7.23 13.30
N GLU A 21 -1.44 8.07 14.20
CA GLU A 21 -2.32 8.87 15.06
C GLU A 21 -3.19 9.82 14.22
N PRO A 22 -4.47 10.06 14.58
CA PRO A 22 -5.39 10.87 13.76
C PRO A 22 -4.92 12.29 13.46
N THR A 23 -4.17 12.90 14.39
CA THR A 23 -3.66 14.28 14.31
C THR A 23 -2.27 14.36 13.68
N ASN A 24 -1.62 13.22 13.40
CA ASN A 24 -0.28 13.22 12.84
C ASN A 24 -0.33 13.65 11.36
N PRO A 25 0.40 14.73 10.97
CA PRO A 25 0.38 15.25 9.60
C PRO A 25 0.91 14.24 8.56
N ALA A 26 1.67 13.23 8.97
CA ALA A 26 2.13 12.16 8.09
C ALA A 26 0.99 11.39 7.41
N ARG A 27 -0.23 11.44 7.97
CA ARG A 27 -1.43 10.86 7.36
C ARG A 27 -1.64 11.34 5.92
N ALA A 28 -1.47 12.64 5.66
CA ALA A 28 -1.65 13.20 4.33
C ALA A 28 -0.61 12.63 3.35
N LEU A 29 0.65 12.52 3.79
CA LEU A 29 1.73 11.91 3.00
C LEU A 29 1.43 10.44 2.65
N TYR A 30 0.88 9.67 3.59
CA TYR A 30 0.50 8.28 3.31
C TYR A 30 -0.67 8.18 2.32
N GLN A 31 -1.64 9.09 2.40
CA GLN A 31 -2.75 9.15 1.45
C GLN A 31 -2.26 9.47 0.03
N GLU A 32 -1.35 10.44 -0.12
CA GLU A 32 -0.71 10.77 -1.40
C GLU A 32 0.08 9.59 -1.99
N GLU A 33 0.73 8.80 -1.13
CA GLU A 33 1.42 7.57 -1.51
C GLU A 33 0.46 6.41 -1.84
N GLY A 34 -0.85 6.59 -1.71
CA GLY A 34 -1.88 5.60 -2.09
C GLY A 34 -2.33 4.68 -0.97
N PHE A 35 -2.06 5.02 0.30
CA PHE A 35 -2.64 4.30 1.44
C PHE A 35 -4.10 4.75 1.68
N THR A 36 -4.96 3.80 2.02
CA THR A 36 -6.36 4.04 2.41
C THR A 36 -6.60 3.62 3.86
N THR A 37 -7.39 4.39 4.59
CA THR A 37 -7.78 4.03 5.96
C THR A 37 -8.77 2.88 5.93
N VAL A 38 -8.46 1.79 6.63
CA VAL A 38 -9.32 0.60 6.74
C VAL A 38 -9.93 0.43 8.13
N LYS A 39 -9.33 1.07 9.15
CA LYS A 39 -9.85 1.11 10.51
C LYS A 39 -9.49 2.44 11.17
N SER A 40 -10.44 3.02 11.90
CA SER A 40 -10.22 4.21 12.72
C SER A 40 -10.59 3.90 14.16
N ARG A 41 -9.69 4.22 15.09
CA ARG A 41 -9.89 4.22 16.53
C ARG A 41 -9.60 5.63 17.07
N PRO A 42 -9.97 5.95 18.32
CA PRO A 42 -9.71 7.26 18.90
C PRO A 42 -8.22 7.65 18.86
N ASP A 43 -7.33 6.69 19.08
CA ASP A 43 -5.89 6.94 19.22
C ASP A 43 -5.08 6.59 17.96
N ASP A 44 -5.63 5.78 17.05
CA ASP A 44 -4.92 5.33 15.86
C ASP A 44 -5.83 5.05 14.66
N GLN A 45 -5.29 5.25 13.46
CA GLN A 45 -5.88 4.84 12.19
C GLN A 45 -4.99 3.80 11.54
N SER A 46 -5.55 2.64 11.21
CA SER A 46 -4.87 1.64 10.38
C SER A 46 -5.09 1.96 8.92
N MET A 47 -3.99 2.11 8.17
CA MET A 47 -3.97 2.41 6.75
C MET A 47 -3.28 1.31 5.95
N VAL A 48 -3.75 1.06 4.73
CA VAL A 48 -3.26 -0.02 3.86
C VAL A 48 -2.99 0.51 2.45
N LYS A 49 -1.88 0.10 1.86
CA LYS A 49 -1.59 0.24 0.42
C LYS A 49 -1.48 -1.14 -0.20
N PHE A 50 -2.33 -1.45 -1.18
CA PHE A 50 -2.20 -2.69 -1.95
C PHE A 50 -1.06 -2.55 -2.96
N LEU A 51 -0.24 -3.59 -3.09
CA LEU A 51 0.96 -3.59 -3.92
C LEU A 51 0.72 -4.18 -5.32
N SER A 52 -0.51 -4.63 -5.61
CA SER A 52 -0.94 -5.34 -6.81
C SER A 52 0.00 -5.18 -8.00
N VAL A 53 0.94 -6.11 -8.12
CA VAL A 53 1.59 -6.38 -9.40
C VAL A 53 0.52 -7.15 -10.16
N ARG A 54 -0.30 -6.48 -10.97
CA ARG A 54 -0.83 -7.22 -12.11
C ARG A 54 0.42 -7.61 -12.90
N PRO A 55 0.71 -8.89 -13.17
CA PRO A 55 1.38 -9.17 -14.41
C PRO A 55 0.47 -8.52 -15.45
N ARG A 56 0.92 -7.42 -16.04
CA ARG A 56 0.43 -7.04 -17.35
C ARG A 56 0.72 -8.29 -18.15
N GLY A 57 -0.31 -9.06 -18.46
CA GLY A 57 -0.25 -10.10 -19.48
C GLY A 57 0.13 -9.39 -20.76
N GLU A 58 1.43 -9.16 -20.93
CA GLU A 58 2.08 -9.09 -22.20
C GLU A 58 2.14 -10.55 -22.67
N GLY A 59 1.52 -10.80 -23.81
CA GLY A 59 1.12 -12.13 -24.21
C GLY A 59 2.26 -13.06 -24.61
N LEU A 60 1.89 -14.33 -24.71
CA LEU A 60 2.41 -15.40 -25.57
C LEU A 60 1.40 -16.54 -25.35
N GLY A 61 0.70 -17.17 -26.28
CA GLY A 61 0.72 -17.22 -27.74
C GLY A 61 0.20 -18.62 -28.10
N LYS A 62 -0.87 -18.67 -28.92
CA LYS A 62 -1.25 -19.77 -29.86
C LYS A 62 -1.69 -21.13 -29.27
N PRO A 63 -2.46 -21.96 -30.01
CA PRO A 63 -2.33 -22.31 -31.45
C PRO A 63 -2.84 -21.26 -32.43
#